data_AF-A0A938CM89-F1
#
_entry.id   AF-A0A938CM89-F1
#
_cell.length_a   1.000
_cell.length_b   1.000
_cell.length_c   1.000
_cell.angle_alpha   90.00
_cell.angle_beta   90.00
_cell.angle_gamma   90.00
#
_symmetry.space_group_name_H-M   'P 1'
#
loop_
_entity.id
_entity.type
_entity.pdbx_description
1 polymer ?
#
loop_
_entity_poly.entity_id
_entity_poly.type
_entity_poly.pdbx_seq_one_letter_code
_entity_poly.pdbx_strand_id
1 'polypeptide(L)'
;GIAGAHLELELVIDPREAREVGLKVRCSPDGEEETAVWWDRDRKALRVDMSRSTLREDVTYGSPPFTSYGLQRAEDNANPLTSFEAPFGLPEGEPLRLRVFLDGPLMEVFANDRQCVTQVVYPKRDDSLGIRLCVRGGAAQVETLRAWEMAPLKFEDRR
;
A
#
# COMPACT_ATOMS: atom_id res chain seq x y z
N GLY A 1 -15.73 7.93 -4.69
CA GLY A 1 -14.64 6.96 -4.89
C GLY A 1 -14.61 6.01 -3.71
N ILE A 2 -13.76 4.98 -3.74
CA ILE A 2 -13.52 4.10 -2.58
C ILE A 2 -12.64 4.85 -1.58
N ALA A 3 -13.02 4.83 -0.30
CA ALA A 3 -12.26 5.45 0.78
C ALA A 3 -12.55 4.75 2.11
N GLY A 4 -11.57 4.72 3.02
CA GLY A 4 -11.73 4.14 4.35
C GLY A 4 -10.39 3.76 5.00
N ALA A 5 -10.42 3.62 6.32
CA ALA A 5 -9.27 3.18 7.12
C ALA A 5 -9.34 1.68 7.49
N HIS A 6 -10.50 1.05 7.34
CA HIS A 6 -10.78 -0.34 7.67
C HIS A 6 -11.40 -1.01 6.44
N LEU A 7 -10.56 -1.44 5.50
CA LEU A 7 -10.99 -1.95 4.20
C LEU A 7 -10.26 -3.24 3.85
N GLU A 8 -11.00 -4.16 3.25
CA GLU A 8 -10.45 -5.19 2.38
C GLU A 8 -10.66 -4.76 0.93
N LEU A 9 -9.64 -4.90 0.09
CA LEU A 9 -9.71 -4.64 -1.35
C LEU A 9 -9.29 -5.89 -2.13
N GLU A 10 -10.02 -6.19 -3.18
CA GLU A 10 -9.62 -7.14 -4.22
C GLU A 10 -9.48 -6.39 -5.54
N LEU A 11 -8.28 -6.41 -6.11
CA LEU A 11 -7.94 -5.67 -7.31
C LEU A 11 -7.24 -6.61 -8.30
N VAL A 12 -7.77 -6.69 -9.51
CA VAL A 12 -7.18 -7.43 -10.62
C VAL A 12 -6.89 -6.46 -11.76
N ILE A 13 -5.62 -6.36 -12.15
CA ILE A 13 -5.13 -5.48 -13.21
C ILE A 13 -4.44 -6.34 -14.27
N ASP A 14 -4.89 -6.27 -15.50
CA ASP A 14 -4.10 -6.63 -16.67
C ASP A 14 -3.10 -5.49 -16.96
N PRO A 15 -1.78 -5.72 -16.75
CA PRO A 15 -0.80 -4.65 -16.92
C PRO A 15 -0.58 -4.25 -18.37
N ARG A 16 -1.02 -5.05 -19.36
CA ARG A 16 -0.82 -4.80 -20.80
C ARG A 16 0.61 -4.33 -21.14
N GLU A 17 0.77 -3.12 -21.68
CA GLU A 17 2.06 -2.49 -21.99
C GLU A 17 2.60 -1.58 -20.87
N ALA A 18 1.86 -1.36 -19.78
CA ALA A 18 2.35 -0.56 -18.66
C ALA A 18 3.60 -1.17 -18.03
N ARG A 19 4.53 -0.27 -17.68
CA ARG A 19 5.76 -0.60 -16.95
C ARG A 19 5.52 -0.69 -15.45
N GLU A 20 4.65 0.17 -14.92
CA GLU A 20 4.28 0.16 -13.51
C GLU A 20 2.77 0.29 -13.37
N VAL A 21 2.17 -0.56 -12.53
CA VAL A 21 0.74 -0.51 -12.18
C VAL A 21 0.55 -0.80 -10.71
N GLY A 22 -0.55 -0.35 -10.13
CA GLY A 22 -0.92 -0.71 -8.77
C GLY A 22 -1.98 0.20 -8.19
N LEU A 23 -1.87 0.45 -6.88
CA LEU A 23 -2.77 1.32 -6.15
C LEU A 23 -2.02 2.22 -5.18
N LYS A 24 -2.65 3.33 -4.85
CA LYS A 24 -2.32 4.18 -3.72
C LYS A 24 -3.44 4.09 -2.70
N VAL A 25 -3.07 4.01 -1.44
CA VAL A 25 -3.97 3.99 -0.29
C VAL A 25 -3.73 5.22 0.58
N ARG A 26 -4.65 5.47 1.52
CA ARG A 26 -4.56 6.58 2.47
C ARG A 26 -4.30 7.92 1.79
N CYS A 27 -4.93 8.14 0.64
CA CYS A 27 -4.75 9.35 -0.16
C CYS A 27 -5.55 10.50 0.44
N SER A 28 -4.91 11.63 0.75
CA SER A 28 -5.62 12.88 1.00
C SER A 28 -6.25 13.41 -0.30
N PRO A 29 -7.31 14.25 -0.22
CA PRO A 29 -8.00 14.77 -1.41
C PRO A 29 -7.07 15.54 -2.36
N ASP A 30 -6.17 16.35 -1.82
CA ASP A 30 -5.13 17.11 -2.53
C ASP A 30 -3.92 16.25 -2.93
N GLY A 31 -3.83 15.03 -2.40
CA GLY A 31 -2.74 14.10 -2.63
C GLY A 31 -1.45 14.46 -1.90
N GLU A 32 -1.46 15.35 -0.91
CA GLU A 32 -0.31 15.61 -0.01
C GLU A 32 0.14 14.35 0.72
N GLU A 33 -0.80 13.53 1.19
CA GLU A 33 -0.54 12.23 1.81
C GLU A 33 -0.99 11.09 0.90
N GLU A 34 -0.13 10.10 0.70
CA GLU A 34 -0.42 8.85 0.00
C GLU A 34 0.65 7.77 0.31
N THR A 35 0.23 6.51 0.33
CA THR A 35 1.14 5.36 0.28
C THR A 35 0.90 4.63 -1.02
N ALA A 36 1.95 4.44 -1.82
CA ALA A 36 1.81 3.86 -3.15
C ALA A 36 2.42 2.46 -3.20
N VAL A 37 1.63 1.51 -3.71
CA VAL A 37 2.02 0.13 -3.96
C VAL A 37 2.10 -0.06 -5.46
N TRP A 38 3.29 -0.38 -5.95
CA TRP A 38 3.58 -0.54 -7.36
C TRP A 38 4.07 -1.94 -7.65
N TRP A 39 3.51 -2.58 -8.68
CA TRP A 39 4.25 -3.59 -9.41
C TRP A 39 5.08 -2.90 -10.49
N ASP A 40 6.36 -3.24 -10.57
CA ASP A 40 7.32 -2.73 -11.55
C ASP A 40 7.85 -3.87 -12.43
N ARG A 41 7.53 -3.80 -13.72
CA ARG A 41 7.85 -4.82 -14.72
C ARG A 41 9.36 -5.00 -14.90
N ASP A 42 10.09 -3.90 -15.01
CA ASP A 42 11.51 -3.90 -15.35
C ASP A 42 12.33 -4.38 -14.14
N ARG A 43 11.94 -3.96 -12.94
CA ARG A 43 12.57 -4.39 -11.68
C ARG A 43 12.13 -5.78 -11.23
N LYS A 44 11.02 -6.31 -11.75
CA LYS A 44 10.37 -7.55 -11.28
C LYS A 44 10.12 -7.50 -9.77
N ALA A 45 9.51 -6.42 -9.31
CA ALA A 45 9.33 -6.15 -7.89
C ALA A 45 7.96 -5.57 -7.56
N LEU A 46 7.51 -5.86 -6.35
CA LEU A 46 6.45 -5.12 -5.67
C LEU A 46 7.12 -4.07 -4.78
N ARG A 47 6.90 -2.79 -5.07
CA ARG A 47 7.51 -1.65 -4.37
C ARG A 47 6.45 -0.91 -3.56
N VAL A 48 6.79 -0.60 -2.32
CA VAL A 48 6.01 0.30 -1.46
C VAL A 48 6.76 1.62 -1.36
N ASP A 49 6.13 2.69 -1.80
CA ASP A 49 6.61 4.07 -1.67
C ASP A 49 5.83 4.78 -0.56
N MET A 50 6.59 5.17 0.46
CA MET A 50 6.11 5.78 1.69
C MET A 50 6.59 7.23 1.83
N SER A 51 7.25 7.79 0.81
CA SER A 51 7.84 9.13 0.83
C SER A 51 6.83 10.24 1.13
N ARG A 52 5.55 9.95 0.93
CA ARG A 52 4.43 10.87 1.15
C ARG A 52 3.38 10.27 2.09
N SER A 53 3.71 9.23 2.85
CA SER A 53 2.71 8.54 3.67
C SER A 53 2.35 9.25 4.98
N THR A 54 3.13 10.26 5.38
CA THR A 54 2.87 11.02 6.60
C THR A 54 3.41 12.44 6.50
N LEU A 55 2.66 13.40 7.05
CA LEU A 55 3.10 14.77 7.36
C LEU A 55 3.46 14.93 8.85
N ARG A 56 3.55 13.84 9.59
CA ARG A 56 3.94 13.83 11.01
C ARG A 56 5.44 14.02 11.14
N GLU A 57 5.86 14.78 12.14
CA GLU A 57 7.28 14.99 12.46
C GLU A 57 7.76 14.04 13.57
N ASP A 58 6.83 13.41 14.28
CA ASP A 58 7.09 12.46 15.36
C ASP A 58 7.22 11.01 14.87
N VAL A 59 7.13 10.77 13.57
CA VAL A 59 7.17 9.44 12.94
C VAL A 59 8.01 9.45 11.68
N THR A 60 8.87 8.45 11.54
CA THR A 60 9.59 8.09 10.34
C THR A 60 9.59 6.58 10.17
N TYR A 61 9.78 6.11 8.95
CA TYR A 61 9.86 4.69 8.65
C TYR A 61 11.29 4.18 8.83
N GLY A 62 11.42 3.12 9.63
CA GLY A 62 12.70 2.57 10.06
C GLY A 62 13.53 1.95 8.95
N SER A 63 14.82 1.78 9.22
CA SER A 63 15.75 1.05 8.38
C SER A 63 15.88 -0.42 8.81
N PRO A 64 16.27 -1.33 7.90
CA PRO A 64 16.48 -2.74 8.24
C PRO A 64 17.41 -2.93 9.46
N PRO A 65 17.20 -3.98 10.29
CA PRO A 65 16.29 -5.11 10.04
C PRO A 65 14.83 -4.89 10.48
N PHE A 66 14.48 -3.72 11.05
CA PHE A 66 13.12 -3.43 11.52
C PHE A 66 12.54 -2.22 10.76
N THR A 67 11.92 -2.49 9.60
CA THR A 67 11.35 -1.48 8.70
C THR A 67 9.86 -1.18 8.95
N SER A 68 9.20 -2.04 9.73
CA SER A 68 7.75 -2.02 9.96
C SER A 68 7.34 -1.67 11.39
N TYR A 69 8.30 -1.59 12.30
CA TYR A 69 8.06 -1.36 13.72
C TYR A 69 9.08 -0.36 14.28
N GLY A 70 8.61 0.87 14.52
CA GLY A 70 9.43 1.92 15.11
C GLY A 70 8.85 3.29 14.81
N LEU A 71 8.35 3.98 15.83
CA LEU A 71 8.09 5.41 15.76
C LEU A 71 9.40 6.10 16.14
N GLN A 72 10.20 6.46 15.15
CA GLN A 72 11.33 7.36 15.35
C GLN A 72 10.92 8.76 14.95
N ARG A 73 11.28 9.77 15.74
CA ARG A 73 11.06 11.15 15.36
C ARG A 73 11.93 11.50 14.15
N ALA A 74 11.46 12.44 13.34
CA ALA A 74 12.21 12.90 12.18
C ALA A 74 13.60 13.46 12.55
N GLU A 75 13.71 14.09 13.72
CA GLU A 75 14.98 14.60 14.25
C GLU A 75 16.00 13.50 14.58
N ASP A 76 15.53 12.31 14.96
CA ASP A 76 16.38 11.20 15.42
C ASP A 76 16.77 10.23 14.28
N ASN A 77 16.12 10.35 13.11
CA ASN A 77 16.33 9.47 11.96
C ASN A 77 16.85 10.27 10.76
N ALA A 78 18.16 10.39 10.65
CA ALA A 78 18.81 11.16 9.58
C ALA A 78 18.57 10.62 8.15
N ASN A 79 18.19 9.35 8.01
CA ASN A 79 17.99 8.70 6.70
C ASN A 79 16.75 7.77 6.76
N PRO A 80 15.53 8.34 6.77
CA PRO A 80 14.32 7.54 6.83
C PRO A 80 14.14 6.71 5.56
N LEU A 81 13.65 5.47 5.71
CA LEU A 81 13.35 4.62 4.58
C LEU A 81 12.09 5.13 3.90
N THR A 82 12.21 5.68 2.70
CA THR A 82 11.06 6.24 1.97
C THR A 82 10.44 5.26 0.99
N SER A 83 11.12 4.15 0.70
CA SER A 83 10.57 3.06 -0.11
C SER A 83 11.30 1.76 0.16
N PHE A 84 10.64 0.64 -0.10
CA PHE A 84 11.27 -0.67 -0.15
C PHE A 84 10.63 -1.52 -1.23
N GLU A 85 11.30 -2.61 -1.59
CA GLU A 85 10.82 -3.53 -2.62
C GLU A 85 10.94 -4.99 -2.16
N ALA A 86 10.02 -5.81 -2.66
CA ALA A 86 10.03 -7.24 -2.52
C ALA A 86 10.05 -7.88 -3.91
N PRO A 87 10.84 -8.95 -4.15
CA PRO A 87 10.89 -9.61 -5.45
C PRO A 87 9.52 -10.13 -5.86
N PHE A 88 9.05 -9.74 -7.05
CA PHE A 88 7.78 -10.20 -7.58
C PHE A 88 7.69 -9.96 -9.11
N GLY A 89 7.99 -11.01 -9.87
CA GLY A 89 7.80 -11.02 -11.32
C GLY A 89 6.44 -11.60 -11.71
N LEU A 90 5.84 -11.07 -12.77
CA LEU A 90 4.69 -11.69 -13.42
C LEU A 90 5.14 -12.35 -14.73
N PRO A 91 4.81 -13.62 -14.96
CA PRO A 91 4.81 -14.24 -16.28
C PRO A 91 4.03 -13.43 -17.32
N GLU A 92 4.38 -13.59 -18.58
CA GLU A 92 3.68 -12.93 -19.68
C GLU A 92 2.20 -13.33 -19.70
N GLY A 93 1.32 -12.34 -19.78
CA GLY A 93 -0.14 -12.52 -19.75
C GLY A 93 -0.73 -12.85 -18.38
N GLU A 94 0.07 -13.01 -17.31
CA GLU A 94 -0.48 -13.17 -15.95
C GLU A 94 -0.90 -11.79 -15.40
N PRO A 95 -2.17 -11.57 -15.01
CA PRO A 95 -2.57 -10.29 -14.44
C PRO A 95 -2.11 -10.17 -12.99
N LEU A 96 -1.89 -8.92 -12.57
CA LEU A 96 -1.60 -8.58 -11.18
C LEU A 96 -2.87 -8.70 -10.35
N ARG A 97 -2.85 -9.56 -9.33
CA ARG A 97 -3.93 -9.70 -8.35
C ARG A 97 -3.42 -9.19 -7.01
N LEU A 98 -4.06 -8.16 -6.48
CA LEU A 98 -3.77 -7.61 -5.17
C LEU A 98 -4.97 -7.84 -4.26
N ARG A 99 -4.70 -8.44 -3.11
CA ARG A 99 -5.61 -8.42 -1.96
C ARG A 99 -5.00 -7.52 -0.89
N VAL A 100 -5.69 -6.45 -0.52
CA VAL A 100 -5.16 -5.42 0.38
C VAL A 100 -6.04 -5.33 1.61
N PHE A 101 -5.42 -5.37 2.78
CA PHE A 101 -6.07 -5.10 4.05
C PHE A 101 -5.54 -3.80 4.62
N LEU A 102 -6.46 -2.89 4.94
CA LEU A 102 -6.20 -1.67 5.70
C LEU A 102 -6.93 -1.82 7.02
N ASP A 103 -6.21 -1.85 8.13
CA ASP A 103 -6.81 -1.86 9.47
C ASP A 103 -6.18 -0.76 10.33
N GLY A 104 -6.83 0.41 10.34
CA GLY A 104 -6.29 1.60 10.98
C GLY A 104 -4.96 1.99 10.35
N PRO A 105 -3.83 1.95 11.08
CA PRO A 105 -2.52 2.22 10.52
C PRO A 105 -1.90 1.00 9.80
N LEU A 106 -2.37 -0.22 10.01
CA LEU A 106 -1.79 -1.41 9.38
C LEU A 106 -2.23 -1.52 7.92
N MET A 107 -1.27 -1.77 7.02
CA MET A 107 -1.48 -2.12 5.63
C MET A 107 -0.81 -3.46 5.33
N GLU A 108 -1.55 -4.40 4.74
CA GLU A 108 -1.02 -5.65 4.20
C GLU A 108 -1.45 -5.80 2.74
N VAL A 109 -0.52 -6.17 1.87
CA VAL A 109 -0.76 -6.36 0.44
C VAL A 109 -0.25 -7.74 0.05
N PHE A 110 -1.17 -8.59 -0.40
CA PHE A 110 -0.89 -9.91 -0.94
C PHE A 110 -0.96 -9.83 -2.46
N ALA A 111 0.14 -10.17 -3.13
CA ALA A 111 0.26 -10.19 -4.58
C ALA A 111 0.25 -11.62 -5.12
N ASN A 112 -0.76 -11.93 -5.94
CA ASN A 112 -1.06 -13.23 -6.55
C ASN A 112 -0.85 -14.41 -5.58
N ASP A 113 -1.22 -14.25 -4.31
CA ASP A 113 -1.09 -15.24 -3.23
C ASP A 113 0.34 -15.82 -3.04
N ARG A 114 1.38 -15.11 -3.51
CA ARG A 114 2.78 -15.57 -3.51
C ARG A 114 3.76 -14.62 -2.84
N GLN A 115 3.41 -13.34 -2.74
CA GLN A 115 4.23 -12.34 -2.07
C GLN A 115 3.35 -11.49 -1.15
N CYS A 116 3.85 -11.17 0.03
CA CYS A 116 3.18 -10.28 0.97
C CYS A 116 4.12 -9.16 1.38
N VAL A 117 3.61 -7.93 1.41
CA VAL A 117 4.26 -6.80 2.05
C VAL A 117 3.34 -6.24 3.13
N THR A 118 3.89 -6.10 4.33
CA THR A 118 3.19 -5.52 5.49
C THR A 118 3.91 -4.25 5.89
N GLN A 119 3.15 -3.19 6.11
CA GLN A 119 3.67 -1.93 6.61
C GLN A 119 2.66 -1.22 7.49
N VAL A 120 3.13 -0.55 8.53
CA VAL A 120 2.33 0.39 9.32
C VAL A 120 2.49 1.78 8.72
N VAL A 121 1.39 2.46 8.43
CA VAL A 121 1.29 3.75 7.75
C VAL A 121 0.59 4.75 8.68
N TYR A 122 1.20 5.91 8.89
CA TYR A 122 0.73 6.90 9.87
C TYR A 122 0.36 8.23 9.22
N PRO A 123 -0.71 8.31 8.39
CA PRO A 123 -1.16 9.60 7.88
C PRO A 123 -1.49 10.55 9.03
N LYS A 124 -1.15 11.83 8.88
CA LYS A 124 -1.45 12.90 9.83
C LYS A 124 -2.90 13.34 9.73
N ARG A 125 -3.45 13.35 8.51
CA ARG A 125 -4.77 13.92 8.25
C ARG A 125 -5.85 12.85 8.36
N ASP A 126 -6.96 13.22 9.00
CA ASP A 126 -8.12 12.33 9.15
C ASP A 126 -8.84 12.07 7.82
N ASP A 127 -8.64 12.95 6.82
CA ASP A 127 -9.21 12.83 5.47
C ASP A 127 -8.32 12.04 4.48
N SER A 128 -7.16 11.53 4.93
CA SER A 128 -6.27 10.65 4.17
C SER A 128 -6.82 9.22 4.11
N LEU A 129 -7.97 9.07 3.43
CA LEU A 129 -8.75 7.84 3.36
C LEU A 129 -8.92 7.31 1.94
N GLY A 130 -8.56 8.09 0.92
CA GLY A 130 -8.83 7.74 -0.47
C GLY A 130 -8.02 6.54 -0.99
N ILE A 131 -8.63 5.79 -1.90
CA ILE A 131 -7.96 4.79 -2.74
C ILE A 131 -7.86 5.32 -4.17
N ARG A 132 -6.68 5.23 -4.78
CA ARG A 132 -6.44 5.66 -6.17
C ARG A 132 -5.71 4.58 -6.93
N LEU A 133 -6.11 4.29 -8.16
CA LEU A 133 -5.33 3.43 -9.04
C LEU A 133 -4.20 4.22 -9.67
N CYS A 134 -3.08 3.57 -9.96
CA CYS A 134 -1.94 4.22 -10.56
C CYS A 134 -1.30 3.37 -11.66
N VAL A 135 -0.87 4.04 -12.73
CA VAL A 135 -0.27 3.44 -13.92
C VAL A 135 0.81 4.38 -14.47
N ARG A 136 1.93 3.82 -14.94
CA ARG A 136 3.00 4.55 -15.62
C ARG A 136 3.60 3.73 -16.76
N GLY A 137 4.07 4.44 -17.78
CA GLY A 137 4.81 3.83 -18.89
C GLY A 137 3.98 2.98 -19.85
N GLY A 138 2.67 3.22 -19.95
CA GLY A 138 1.75 2.50 -20.84
C GLY A 138 0.31 2.54 -20.32
N ALA A 139 -0.63 1.91 -21.01
CA ALA A 139 -1.96 1.66 -20.48
C ALA A 139 -2.03 0.32 -19.75
N ALA A 140 -3.01 0.20 -18.85
CA ALA A 140 -3.36 -1.02 -18.15
C ALA A 140 -4.89 -1.10 -18.07
N GLN A 141 -5.44 -2.28 -17.84
CA GLN A 141 -6.87 -2.49 -17.66
C GLN A 141 -7.16 -3.06 -16.28
N VAL A 142 -8.11 -2.44 -15.59
CA VAL A 142 -8.68 -3.01 -14.37
C VAL A 142 -9.78 -3.98 -14.77
N GLU A 143 -9.59 -5.25 -14.42
CA GLU A 143 -10.60 -6.29 -14.65
C GLU A 143 -11.58 -6.38 -13.49
N THR A 144 -11.10 -6.17 -12.27
CA THR A 144 -11.92 -6.24 -11.05
C THR A 144 -11.40 -5.26 -10.02
N LEU A 145 -12.31 -4.56 -9.37
CA LEU A 145 -12.06 -3.80 -8.15
C LEU A 145 -13.26 -3.98 -7.22
N ARG A 146 -13.04 -4.62 -6.08
CA ARG A 146 -14.02 -4.77 -5.02
C ARG A 146 -13.45 -4.23 -3.73
N ALA A 147 -14.31 -3.68 -2.91
CA ALA A 147 -13.97 -3.15 -1.61
C ALA A 147 -15.03 -3.57 -0.60
N TRP A 148 -14.58 -4.02 0.56
CA TRP A 148 -15.43 -4.36 1.69
C TRP A 148 -14.98 -3.56 2.89
N GLU A 149 -15.95 -3.00 3.61
CA GLU A 149 -15.70 -2.42 4.91
C GLU A 149 -15.48 -3.54 5.93
N MET A 150 -14.39 -3.45 6.69
CA MET A 150 -14.10 -4.43 7.73
C MET A 150 -14.77 -4.02 9.03
N ALA A 151 -15.60 -4.92 9.57
CA ALA A 151 -16.18 -4.73 10.88
C ALA A 151 -15.10 -4.87 11.97
N PRO A 152 -15.21 -4.12 13.08
CA PRO A 152 -14.29 -4.29 14.20
C PRO A 152 -14.40 -5.71 14.79
N LEU A 153 -13.27 -6.25 15.23
CA LEU A 153 -13.24 -7.50 15.97
C LEU A 153 -14.03 -7.34 17.28
N LYS A 154 -14.95 -8.28 17.55
CA LYS A 154 -15.63 -8.41 18.84
C LYS A 154 -15.09 -9.64 19.55
N PHE A 155 -14.54 -9.45 20.74
CA PHE A 155 -14.17 -10.55 21.62
C PHE A 155 -15.38 -10.95 22.47
N GLU A 156 -15.88 -12.18 22.29
CA GLU A 156 -16.89 -12.78 23.14
C GLU A 156 -16.22 -13.74 24.13
N ASP A 157 -16.14 -13.37 25.40
CA ASP A 157 -15.75 -14.30 26.46
C ASP A 157 -16.94 -15.22 26.80
N ARG A 158 -16.81 -16.52 26.55
CA ARG A 158 -17.86 -17.53 26.78
C ARG A 158 -17.62 -18.38 28.03
N ARG A 159 -16.94 -17.83 29.03
CA ARG A 159 -16.80 -18.46 30.35
C ARG A 159 -18.09 -18.45 31.15
#